data_AF-A0A4D4KWR9-F1
#
_entry.id   AF-A0A4D4KWR9-F1
#
_cell.length_a   1.000
_cell.length_b   1.000
_cell.length_c   1.000
_cell.angle_alpha   90.00
_cell.angle_beta   90.00
_cell.angle_gamma   90.00
#
_symmetry.space_group_name_H-M   'P 1'
#
loop_
_entity.id
_entity.type
_entity.pdbx_description
1 polymer ?
#
loop_
_entity_poly.entity_id
_entity_poly.type
_entity_poly.pdbx_seq_one_letter_code
_entity_poly.pdbx_strand_id
1 'polypeptide(L)'
;MIRRAYEALGITPARYRLSLPGPGGKYVAAPEMWRRSTALLTDVLDRSGLPYEAVEGEAAFYGPKIDVQVADGAGRESTLSTVQVDFHQPERFDLHYIGPDGARHRPVMVHRSIIGSVERAVAHLIEEHGGAFPAWLAPTQLVALPISEPELAPAEELVRRCGELGLRAELVGPERGSLGARIRAARLVPYQAVLGAREAADGRVALRLRDGRRLDPLPVGEVLARIEALVRGHGAELWDAE
;
A
#
# COMPACT_ATOMS: atom_id res chain seq x y z
N MET A 1 12.75 -3.17 -4.20
CA MET A 1 11.85 -2.08 -3.74
C MET A 1 10.39 -2.40 -4.05
N ILE A 2 10.00 -2.54 -5.33
CA ILE A 2 8.63 -2.89 -5.74
C ILE A 2 8.03 -4.05 -4.93
N ARG A 3 8.72 -5.19 -4.89
CA ARG A 3 8.28 -6.36 -4.10
C ARG A 3 8.00 -6.06 -2.62
N ARG A 4 8.83 -5.27 -1.94
CA ARG A 4 8.63 -4.91 -0.52
C ARG A 4 7.41 -4.00 -0.34
N ALA A 5 7.20 -3.08 -1.27
CA ALA A 5 6.01 -2.22 -1.25
C ALA A 5 4.74 -3.06 -1.47
N TYR A 6 4.78 -4.01 -2.41
CA TYR A 6 3.68 -4.90 -2.70
C TYR A 6 3.35 -5.79 -1.50
N GLU A 7 4.35 -6.37 -0.85
CA GLU A 7 4.20 -7.15 0.39
C GLU A 7 3.50 -6.34 1.50
N ALA A 8 3.97 -5.11 1.78
CA ALA A 8 3.35 -4.25 2.79
C ALA A 8 1.89 -3.88 2.45
N LEU A 9 1.62 -3.67 1.16
CA LEU A 9 0.30 -3.27 0.65
C LEU A 9 -0.67 -4.45 0.42
N GLY A 10 -0.19 -5.68 0.52
CA GLY A 10 -0.96 -6.88 0.17
C GLY A 10 -1.20 -7.05 -1.33
N ILE A 11 -0.36 -6.46 -2.19
CA ILE A 11 -0.52 -6.52 -3.65
C ILE A 11 0.18 -7.77 -4.20
N THR A 12 -0.54 -8.58 -4.96
CA THR A 12 0.02 -9.72 -5.67
C THR A 12 0.23 -9.39 -7.16
N PRO A 13 1.46 -9.49 -7.69
CA PRO A 13 1.70 -9.37 -9.13
C PRO A 13 0.97 -10.48 -9.91
N ALA A 14 0.27 -10.13 -10.99
CA ALA A 14 -0.28 -11.10 -11.92
C ALA A 14 0.82 -11.70 -12.81
N ARG A 15 1.70 -10.83 -13.35
CA ARG A 15 2.91 -11.24 -14.08
C ARG A 15 3.94 -10.12 -14.19
N TYR A 16 5.17 -10.49 -14.50
CA TYR A 16 6.21 -9.58 -14.92
C TYR A 16 6.31 -9.59 -16.45
N ARG A 17 6.49 -8.42 -17.05
CA ARG A 17 6.54 -8.26 -18.50
C ARG A 17 7.77 -7.47 -18.91
N LEU A 18 8.56 -8.02 -19.82
CA LEU A 18 9.57 -7.27 -20.56
C LEU A 18 8.91 -6.68 -21.81
N SER A 19 8.61 -5.39 -21.73
CA SER A 19 7.94 -4.66 -22.80
C SER A 19 8.96 -4.17 -23.83
N LEU A 20 8.86 -4.70 -25.04
CA LEU A 20 9.78 -4.52 -26.17
C LEU A 20 9.17 -3.60 -27.25
N PRO A 21 10.01 -2.97 -28.10
CA PRO A 21 9.48 -2.25 -29.25
C PRO A 21 8.81 -3.25 -30.19
N GLY A 22 7.76 -2.80 -30.88
CA GLY A 22 7.05 -3.59 -31.88
C GLY A 22 7.17 -3.00 -33.28
N PRO A 23 6.54 -3.62 -34.28
CA PRO A 23 6.43 -3.02 -35.61
C PRO A 23 5.59 -1.74 -35.55
N GLY A 24 6.15 -0.60 -35.99
CA GLY A 24 5.44 0.68 -36.06
C GLY A 24 6.33 1.86 -35.69
N GLY A 25 6.29 2.93 -36.49
CA GLY A 25 7.18 4.10 -36.41
C GLY A 25 6.99 5.03 -35.20
N LYS A 26 6.48 4.54 -34.06
CA LYS A 26 6.32 5.33 -32.83
C LYS A 26 7.58 5.36 -31.95
N TYR A 27 8.62 4.62 -32.31
CA TYR A 27 9.86 4.49 -31.53
C TYR A 27 10.99 5.35 -32.07
N VAL A 28 11.88 5.81 -31.19
CA VAL A 28 13.10 6.53 -31.60
C VAL A 28 13.97 5.63 -32.49
N ALA A 29 14.43 6.19 -33.62
CA ALA A 29 15.32 5.54 -34.57
C ALA A 29 16.76 5.43 -34.03
N ALA A 30 16.97 4.58 -33.03
CA ALA A 30 18.27 4.34 -32.41
C ALA A 30 18.49 2.84 -32.13
N PRO A 31 18.80 2.03 -33.15
CA PRO A 31 18.85 0.56 -33.03
C PRO A 31 19.84 0.04 -31.99
N GLU A 32 20.98 0.72 -31.82
CA GLU A 32 22.00 0.32 -30.84
C GLU A 32 21.54 0.58 -29.40
N MET A 33 20.85 1.71 -29.18
CA MET A 33 20.25 2.03 -27.88
C MET A 33 19.21 0.97 -27.50
N TRP A 34 18.35 0.57 -28.43
CA TRP A 34 17.37 -0.50 -28.22
C TRP A 34 18.02 -1.83 -27.87
N ARG A 35 19.02 -2.25 -28.64
CA ARG A 35 19.76 -3.50 -28.40
C ARG A 35 20.39 -3.53 -27.01
N ARG A 36 21.10 -2.45 -26.65
CA ARG A 36 21.77 -2.31 -25.36
C ARG A 36 20.79 -2.30 -24.20
N SER A 37 19.71 -1.52 -24.30
CA SER A 37 18.71 -1.40 -23.24
C SER A 37 17.95 -2.70 -23.01
N THR A 38 17.57 -3.39 -24.10
CA THR A 38 16.87 -4.68 -24.03
C THR A 38 17.77 -5.73 -23.38
N ALA A 39 19.01 -5.87 -23.84
CA ALA A 39 19.96 -6.83 -23.26
C ALA A 39 20.17 -6.59 -21.75
N LEU A 40 20.26 -5.32 -21.34
CA LEU A 40 20.41 -4.97 -19.93
C LEU A 40 19.18 -5.32 -19.08
N LEU A 41 17.96 -5.05 -19.57
CA LEU A 41 16.75 -5.41 -18.84
C LEU A 41 16.51 -6.93 -18.80
N THR A 42 16.84 -7.64 -19.88
CA THR A 42 16.82 -9.10 -19.93
C THR A 42 17.77 -9.70 -18.88
N ASP A 43 19.04 -9.29 -18.83
CA ASP A 43 20.01 -9.76 -17.83
C ASP A 43 19.52 -9.52 -16.39
N VAL A 44 18.95 -8.34 -16.13
CA VAL A 44 18.38 -8.01 -14.81
C VAL A 44 17.24 -8.94 -14.44
N LEU A 45 16.34 -9.25 -15.38
CA LEU A 45 15.23 -10.17 -15.14
C LEU A 45 15.70 -11.61 -14.95
N ASP A 46 16.61 -12.09 -15.80
CA ASP A 46 17.18 -13.45 -15.71
C ASP A 46 17.88 -13.66 -14.37
N ARG A 47 18.71 -12.70 -13.95
CA ARG A 47 19.39 -12.74 -12.64
C ARG A 47 18.46 -12.59 -11.46
N SER A 48 17.28 -11.99 -11.64
CA SER A 48 16.30 -11.85 -10.57
C SER A 48 15.57 -13.16 -10.25
N GLY A 49 15.60 -14.14 -11.18
CA GLY A 49 14.87 -15.40 -11.06
C GLY A 49 13.36 -15.25 -11.14
N LEU A 50 12.85 -14.08 -11.55
CA LEU A 50 11.42 -13.84 -11.70
C LEU A 50 10.93 -14.43 -13.03
N PRO A 51 9.81 -15.16 -13.06
CA PRO A 51 9.18 -15.53 -14.32
C PRO A 51 8.65 -14.27 -15.00
N TYR A 52 8.97 -14.09 -16.28
CA TYR A 52 8.51 -12.94 -17.06
C TYR A 52 8.17 -13.35 -18.50
N GLU A 53 7.35 -12.52 -19.13
CA GLU A 53 6.98 -12.64 -20.54
C GLU A 53 7.52 -11.46 -21.34
N ALA A 54 8.17 -11.71 -22.47
CA ALA A 54 8.58 -10.67 -23.40
C ALA A 54 7.44 -10.35 -24.37
N VAL A 55 7.04 -9.08 -24.45
CA VAL A 55 5.89 -8.65 -25.27
C VAL A 55 6.28 -7.46 -26.14
N GLU A 56 6.15 -7.62 -27.45
CA GLU A 56 6.39 -6.57 -28.43
C GLU A 56 5.26 -5.53 -28.45
N GLY A 57 5.59 -4.29 -28.81
CA GLY A 57 4.60 -3.21 -28.98
C GLY A 57 4.29 -2.42 -27.70
N GLU A 58 4.74 -2.91 -26.55
CA GLU A 58 4.42 -2.40 -25.21
C GLU A 58 5.51 -1.48 -24.62
N ALA A 59 6.66 -1.35 -25.27
CA ALA A 59 7.74 -0.46 -24.81
C ALA A 59 7.32 1.03 -24.79
N ALA A 60 8.05 1.84 -24.02
CA ALA A 60 7.98 3.29 -24.16
C ALA A 60 8.58 3.72 -25.52
N PHE A 61 8.31 4.94 -25.97
CA PHE A 61 8.82 5.38 -27.29
C PHE A 61 10.37 5.46 -27.35
N TYR A 62 11.03 5.60 -26.19
CA TYR A 62 12.47 5.83 -26.05
C TYR A 62 13.25 4.64 -25.46
N GLY A 63 12.60 3.52 -25.14
CA GLY A 63 13.29 2.38 -24.55
C GLY A 63 12.37 1.27 -24.04
N PRO A 64 12.94 0.07 -23.81
CA PRO A 64 12.21 -1.05 -23.24
C PRO A 64 11.96 -0.82 -21.74
N LYS A 65 11.02 -1.59 -21.18
CA LYS A 65 10.69 -1.50 -19.76
C LYS A 65 10.30 -2.84 -19.16
N ILE A 66 10.62 -3.01 -17.88
CA ILE A 66 10.06 -4.05 -17.04
C ILE A 66 8.77 -3.49 -16.46
N ASP A 67 7.65 -4.11 -16.77
CA ASP A 67 6.35 -3.78 -16.20
C ASP A 67 5.88 -4.87 -15.24
N VAL A 68 5.29 -4.49 -14.12
CA VAL A 68 4.61 -5.39 -13.21
C VAL A 68 3.12 -5.23 -13.41
N GLN A 69 2.50 -6.26 -13.96
CA GLN A 69 1.06 -6.30 -14.18
C GLN A 69 0.36 -6.70 -12.89
N VAL A 70 -0.76 -6.05 -12.61
CA VAL A 70 -1.75 -6.45 -11.60
C VAL A 70 -3.07 -6.70 -12.30
N ALA A 71 -3.88 -7.60 -11.76
CA ALA A 71 -5.22 -7.87 -12.25
C ALA A 71 -6.25 -7.29 -11.28
N ASP A 72 -7.35 -6.77 -11.80
CA ASP A 72 -8.51 -6.42 -10.98
C ASP A 72 -9.43 -7.63 -10.74
N GLY A 73 -10.47 -7.44 -9.93
CA GLY A 73 -11.45 -8.50 -9.61
C GLY A 73 -12.24 -9.03 -10.83
N ALA A 74 -12.16 -8.37 -11.98
CA ALA A 74 -12.74 -8.84 -13.25
C ALA A 74 -11.69 -9.48 -14.18
N GLY A 75 -10.45 -9.64 -13.73
CA GLY A 75 -9.35 -10.23 -14.48
C GLY A 75 -8.72 -9.30 -15.52
N ARG A 76 -9.05 -7.99 -15.52
CA ARG A 76 -8.39 -7.05 -16.44
C ARG A 76 -7.02 -6.69 -15.90
N GLU A 77 -6.02 -6.78 -16.76
CA GLU A 77 -4.65 -6.45 -16.39
C GLU A 77 -4.32 -4.98 -16.62
N SER A 78 -3.53 -4.41 -15.71
CA SER A 78 -2.90 -3.12 -15.94
C SER A 78 -1.51 -3.05 -15.30
N THR A 79 -0.66 -2.18 -15.85
CA THR A 79 0.67 -1.95 -15.29
C THR A 79 0.55 -1.04 -14.07
N LEU A 80 1.02 -1.54 -12.92
CA LEU A 80 1.11 -0.75 -11.70
C LEU A 80 2.53 -0.22 -11.50
N SER A 81 3.54 -1.08 -11.64
CA SER A 81 4.95 -0.69 -11.47
C SER A 81 5.73 -0.82 -12.76
N THR A 82 6.77 0.00 -12.91
CA THR A 82 7.62 -0.01 -14.10
C THR A 82 9.06 0.33 -13.74
N VAL A 83 10.01 -0.25 -14.47
CA VAL A 83 11.43 0.11 -14.48
C VAL A 83 11.86 0.23 -15.94
N GLN A 84 12.30 1.41 -16.34
CA GLN A 84 12.62 1.73 -17.72
C GLN A 84 14.02 2.32 -17.78
N VAL A 85 14.80 1.89 -18.77
CA VAL A 85 16.16 2.37 -18.98
C VAL A 85 16.15 3.28 -20.19
N ASP A 86 16.64 4.50 -20.00
CA ASP A 86 16.58 5.58 -20.96
C ASP A 86 17.98 6.16 -21.23
N PHE A 87 18.44 5.95 -22.46
CA PHE A 87 19.66 6.56 -22.99
C PHE A 87 19.35 7.77 -23.90
N HIS A 88 18.10 7.95 -24.30
CA HIS A 88 17.68 8.96 -25.26
C HIS A 88 17.59 10.36 -24.62
N GLN A 89 16.89 10.48 -23.48
CA GLN A 89 16.72 11.77 -22.82
C GLN A 89 18.05 12.37 -22.32
N PRO A 90 18.99 11.61 -21.72
CA PRO A 90 20.29 12.16 -21.35
C PRO A 90 21.08 12.75 -22.52
N GLU A 91 20.94 12.20 -23.73
CA GLU A 91 21.54 12.75 -24.94
C GLU A 91 20.83 14.04 -25.37
N ARG A 92 19.49 14.02 -25.41
CA ARG A 92 18.65 15.17 -25.79
C ARG A 92 18.83 16.39 -24.90
N PHE A 93 19.05 16.18 -23.61
CA PHE A 93 19.25 17.25 -22.62
C PHE A 93 20.72 17.61 -22.39
N ASP A 94 21.65 16.99 -23.12
CA ASP A 94 23.09 17.17 -22.95
C ASP A 94 23.55 16.96 -21.50
N LEU A 95 23.05 15.92 -20.83
CA LEU A 95 23.38 15.62 -19.43
C LEU A 95 24.77 14.99 -19.32
N HIS A 96 25.58 15.47 -18.36
CA HIS A 96 26.94 14.99 -18.12
C HIS A 96 27.27 14.96 -16.64
N TYR A 97 28.14 14.02 -16.24
CA TYR A 97 28.84 14.03 -14.96
C TYR A 97 30.35 13.88 -15.20
N ILE A 98 31.17 14.23 -14.20
CA ILE A 98 32.62 14.04 -14.25
C ILE A 98 32.96 12.68 -13.68
N GLY A 99 33.61 11.85 -14.47
CA GLY A 99 34.05 10.51 -14.09
C GLY A 99 35.32 10.52 -13.25
N PRO A 100 35.72 9.36 -12.71
CA PRO A 100 36.96 9.22 -11.93
C PRO A 100 38.22 9.47 -12.78
N ASP A 101 38.11 9.40 -14.10
CA ASP A 101 39.14 9.76 -15.08
C ASP A 101 39.22 11.28 -15.35
N GLY A 102 38.38 12.07 -14.69
CA GLY A 102 38.28 13.52 -14.91
C GLY A 102 37.56 13.91 -16.22
N ALA A 103 37.07 12.93 -16.99
CA ALA A 103 36.39 13.17 -18.26
C ALA A 103 34.88 13.38 -18.06
N ARG A 104 34.24 13.97 -19.06
CA ARG A 104 32.78 14.10 -19.13
C ARG A 104 32.17 12.78 -19.62
N HIS A 105 31.27 12.21 -18.82
CA HIS A 105 30.50 11.01 -19.15
C HIS A 105 29.01 11.33 -19.17
N ARG A 106 28.27 10.65 -20.04
CA ARG A 106 26.81 10.77 -20.11
C ARG A 106 26.16 9.77 -19.14
N PRO A 107 25.27 10.21 -18.24
CA PRO A 107 24.56 9.29 -17.36
C PRO A 107 23.50 8.48 -18.14
N VAL A 108 23.08 7.37 -17.55
CA VAL A 108 21.89 6.63 -17.97
C VAL A 108 20.76 6.99 -17.03
N MET A 109 19.58 7.30 -17.56
CA MET A 109 18.41 7.61 -16.73
C MET A 109 17.57 6.35 -16.52
N VAL A 110 17.17 6.10 -15.27
CA VAL A 110 16.26 5.02 -14.91
C VAL A 110 14.94 5.62 -14.44
N HIS A 111 13.90 5.47 -15.24
CA HIS A 111 12.54 5.85 -14.86
C HIS A 111 11.92 4.70 -14.09
N ARG A 112 11.35 5.00 -12.92
CA ARG A 112 10.69 3.98 -12.11
C ARG A 112 9.43 4.49 -11.46
N SER A 113 8.43 3.62 -11.40
CA SER A 113 7.29 3.78 -10.50
C SER A 113 7.12 2.50 -9.67
N ILE A 114 6.95 2.67 -8.36
CA ILE A 114 6.91 1.57 -7.38
C ILE A 114 5.47 1.10 -7.11
N ILE A 115 4.51 2.02 -7.17
CA ILE A 115 3.08 1.73 -6.92
C ILE A 115 2.18 2.40 -7.97
N GLY A 116 2.75 2.87 -9.07
CA GLY A 116 1.99 3.58 -10.11
C GLY A 116 1.61 4.99 -9.69
N SER A 117 0.48 5.47 -10.22
CA SER A 117 -0.13 6.70 -9.72
C SER A 117 -0.88 6.42 -8.42
N VAL A 118 -1.04 7.45 -7.58
CA VAL A 118 -1.73 7.31 -6.29
C VAL A 118 -3.18 6.87 -6.51
N GLU A 119 -3.84 7.39 -7.55
CA GLU A 119 -5.23 7.06 -7.89
C GLU A 119 -5.37 5.59 -8.25
N ARG A 120 -4.48 5.06 -9.10
CA ARG A 120 -4.49 3.64 -9.50
C ARG A 120 -4.14 2.73 -8.33
N ALA A 121 -3.16 3.12 -7.51
CA ALA A 121 -2.80 2.39 -6.32
C ALA A 121 -3.99 2.29 -5.36
N VAL A 122 -4.64 3.40 -5.05
CA VAL A 122 -5.80 3.43 -4.14
C VAL A 122 -6.97 2.64 -4.72
N ALA A 123 -7.28 2.79 -6.03
CA ALA A 123 -8.33 2.01 -6.67
C ALA A 123 -8.07 0.51 -6.56
N HIS A 124 -6.84 0.06 -6.86
CA HIS A 124 -6.46 -1.33 -6.74
C HIS A 124 -6.52 -1.83 -5.28
N LEU A 125 -6.06 -1.03 -4.31
CA LEU A 125 -6.14 -1.40 -2.89
C LEU A 125 -7.58 -1.50 -2.38
N ILE A 126 -8.50 -0.65 -2.87
CA ILE A 126 -9.93 -0.76 -2.53
C ILE A 126 -10.47 -2.12 -2.98
N GLU A 127 -10.15 -2.53 -4.20
CA GLU A 127 -10.59 -3.81 -4.77
C GLU A 127 -9.94 -5.00 -4.05
N GLU A 128 -8.62 -4.98 -3.87
CA GLU A 128 -7.85 -6.03 -3.19
C GLU A 128 -8.36 -6.29 -1.77
N HIS A 129 -8.62 -5.22 -1.00
CA HIS A 129 -9.04 -5.34 0.40
C HIS A 129 -10.56 -5.37 0.57
N GLY A 130 -11.35 -5.21 -0.50
CA GLY A 130 -12.81 -5.02 -0.40
C GLY A 130 -13.21 -3.86 0.52
N GLY A 131 -12.35 -2.83 0.62
CA GLY A 131 -12.46 -1.71 1.56
C GLY A 131 -12.01 -2.00 3.01
N ALA A 132 -11.68 -3.25 3.37
CA ALA A 132 -11.19 -3.64 4.68
C ALA A 132 -9.66 -3.50 4.80
N PHE A 133 -9.13 -2.29 4.60
CA PHE A 133 -7.69 -2.03 4.58
C PHE A 133 -6.95 -2.48 5.85
N PRO A 134 -5.69 -2.95 5.77
CA PRO A 134 -4.82 -3.14 6.93
C PRO A 134 -4.85 -1.95 7.89
N ALA A 135 -4.66 -2.20 9.19
CA ALA A 135 -4.83 -1.16 10.21
C ALA A 135 -4.01 0.09 9.92
N TRP A 136 -2.79 -0.05 9.40
CA TRP A 136 -1.93 1.09 9.06
C TRP A 136 -2.45 1.94 7.89
N LEU A 137 -3.22 1.37 6.97
CA LEU A 137 -3.86 2.05 5.83
C LEU A 137 -5.30 2.52 6.10
N ALA A 138 -5.98 1.94 7.09
CA ALA A 138 -7.39 2.22 7.33
C ALA A 138 -7.63 3.71 7.64
N PRO A 139 -8.59 4.40 6.94
CA PRO A 139 -8.88 5.80 7.21
C PRO A 139 -9.23 6.05 8.68
N THR A 140 -10.04 5.16 9.25
CA THR A 140 -10.35 5.07 10.68
C THR A 140 -9.81 3.73 11.18
N GLN A 141 -8.89 3.77 12.14
CA GLN A 141 -8.23 2.58 12.68
C GLN A 141 -9.03 2.02 13.86
N LEU A 142 -9.50 2.90 14.74
CA LEU A 142 -10.29 2.56 15.91
C LEU A 142 -11.58 3.38 15.98
N VAL A 143 -12.69 2.74 16.33
CA VAL A 143 -13.94 3.43 16.69
C VAL A 143 -14.27 3.16 18.15
N ALA A 144 -14.51 4.23 18.90
CA ALA A 144 -15.01 4.16 20.28
C ALA A 144 -16.54 4.13 20.27
N LEU A 145 -17.09 3.13 20.95
CA LEU A 145 -18.51 2.79 20.97
C LEU A 145 -19.00 2.70 22.43
N PRO A 146 -19.29 3.83 23.08
CA PRO A 146 -19.92 3.82 24.40
C PRO A 146 -21.30 3.18 24.32
N ILE A 147 -21.71 2.43 25.36
CA ILE A 147 -23.04 1.80 25.42
C ILE A 147 -24.12 2.85 25.65
N SER A 148 -23.88 3.81 26.56
CA SER A 148 -24.80 4.88 26.93
C SER A 148 -24.08 6.22 27.15
N GLU A 149 -24.85 7.27 27.46
CA GLU A 149 -24.31 8.62 27.67
C GLU A 149 -23.26 8.73 28.79
N PRO A 150 -23.36 8.01 29.93
CA PRO A 150 -22.33 8.06 30.98
C PRO A 150 -20.93 7.65 30.50
N GLU A 151 -20.83 6.81 29.47
CA GLU A 151 -19.55 6.38 28.91
C GLU A 151 -19.02 7.30 27.79
N LEU A 152 -19.68 8.43 27.48
CA LEU A 152 -19.20 9.38 26.47
C LEU A 152 -17.85 10.00 26.85
N ALA A 153 -17.73 10.55 28.05
CA ALA A 153 -16.49 11.17 28.52
C ALA A 153 -15.26 10.22 28.48
N PRO A 154 -15.34 8.97 28.99
CA PRO A 154 -14.22 8.03 28.85
C PRO A 154 -13.96 7.61 27.39
N ALA A 155 -14.98 7.59 26.53
CA ALA A 155 -14.81 7.30 25.11
C ALA A 155 -14.13 8.46 24.36
N GLU A 156 -14.44 9.72 24.70
CA GLU A 156 -13.74 10.91 24.20
C GLU A 156 -12.27 10.90 24.62
N GLU A 157 -11.99 10.56 25.88
CA GLU A 157 -10.62 10.43 26.39
C GLU A 157 -9.85 9.33 25.65
N LEU A 158 -10.48 8.19 25.36
CA LEU A 158 -9.88 7.13 24.54
C LEU A 158 -9.47 7.66 23.15
N VAL A 159 -10.37 8.37 22.46
CA VAL A 159 -10.10 8.95 21.13
C VAL A 159 -8.99 10.00 21.20
N ARG A 160 -8.98 10.83 22.24
CA ARG A 160 -7.91 11.82 22.47
C ARG A 160 -6.54 11.15 22.61
N ARG A 161 -6.46 10.09 23.43
CA ARG A 161 -5.23 9.30 23.62
C ARG A 161 -4.77 8.57 22.36
N CYS A 162 -5.71 8.09 21.53
CA CYS A 162 -5.37 7.58 20.20
C CYS A 162 -4.65 8.65 19.37
N GLY A 163 -5.17 9.88 19.35
CA GLY A 163 -4.57 11.00 18.64
C GLY A 163 -3.15 11.33 19.11
N GLU A 164 -2.89 11.28 20.42
CA GLU A 164 -1.54 11.48 20.99
C GLU A 164 -0.52 10.44 20.52
N LEU A 165 -0.98 9.24 20.16
CA LEU A 165 -0.15 8.15 19.61
C LEU A 165 -0.13 8.13 18.07
N GLY A 166 -0.72 9.13 17.41
CA GLY A 166 -0.82 9.19 15.95
C GLY A 166 -1.82 8.20 15.35
N LEU A 167 -2.68 7.59 16.17
CA LEU A 167 -3.75 6.70 15.73
C LEU A 167 -4.96 7.51 15.26
N ARG A 168 -5.56 7.09 14.15
CA ARG A 168 -6.79 7.68 13.60
C ARG A 168 -8.00 7.01 14.24
N ALA A 169 -8.65 7.69 15.18
CA ALA A 169 -9.81 7.16 15.89
C ALA A 169 -11.02 8.09 15.81
N GLU A 170 -12.21 7.51 15.89
CA GLU A 170 -13.49 8.22 15.88
C GLU A 170 -14.37 7.79 17.06
N LEU A 171 -15.19 8.72 17.56
CA LEU A 171 -16.26 8.43 18.51
C LEU A 171 -17.59 8.29 17.77
N VAL A 172 -18.31 7.20 18.02
CA VAL A 172 -19.69 7.02 17.54
C VAL A 172 -20.58 6.76 18.74
N GLY A 173 -21.24 7.80 19.22
CA GLY A 173 -22.05 7.78 20.44
C GLY A 173 -23.42 7.12 20.28
N PRO A 174 -24.17 6.97 21.39
CA PRO A 174 -25.48 6.29 21.40
C PRO A 174 -26.56 7.03 20.60
N GLU A 175 -26.37 8.32 20.28
CA GLU A 175 -27.27 9.11 19.44
C GLU A 175 -27.38 8.58 18.00
N ARG A 176 -26.40 7.78 17.55
CA ARG A 176 -26.41 7.12 16.23
C ARG A 176 -27.11 5.76 16.19
N GLY A 177 -27.88 5.44 17.24
CA GLY A 177 -28.70 4.23 17.33
C GLY A 177 -28.09 3.14 18.20
N SER A 178 -28.70 1.95 18.16
CA SER A 178 -28.31 0.83 19.02
C SER A 178 -26.85 0.42 18.80
N LEU A 179 -26.20 -0.12 19.84
CA LEU A 179 -24.82 -0.59 19.77
C LEU A 179 -24.60 -1.55 18.58
N GLY A 180 -25.54 -2.49 18.36
CA GLY A 180 -25.47 -3.42 17.25
C GLY A 180 -25.55 -2.73 15.87
N ALA A 181 -26.32 -1.65 15.74
CA ALA A 181 -26.36 -0.86 14.51
C ALA A 181 -25.03 -0.13 14.25
N ARG A 182 -24.44 0.47 15.29
CA ARG A 182 -23.14 1.15 15.21
C ARG A 182 -21.99 0.20 14.89
N ILE A 183 -21.97 -0.99 15.50
CA ILE A 183 -21.03 -2.08 15.18
C ILE A 183 -21.14 -2.47 13.69
N ARG A 184 -22.35 -2.62 13.15
CA ARG A 184 -22.55 -2.95 11.72
C ARG A 184 -22.11 -1.83 10.78
N ALA A 185 -22.32 -0.57 11.17
CA ALA A 185 -21.88 0.59 10.41
C ALA A 185 -20.34 0.67 10.35
N ALA A 186 -19.67 0.37 11.46
CA ALA A 186 -18.21 0.37 11.57
C ALA A 186 -17.55 -0.98 11.23
N ARG A 187 -18.24 -1.87 10.49
CA ARG A 187 -17.76 -3.26 10.25
C ARG A 187 -16.40 -3.37 9.55
N LEU A 188 -15.97 -2.34 8.82
CA LEU A 188 -14.68 -2.31 8.12
C LEU A 188 -13.55 -1.72 8.99
N VAL A 189 -13.90 -1.02 10.08
CA VAL A 189 -12.91 -0.43 11.00
C VAL A 189 -12.18 -1.56 11.73
N PRO A 190 -10.83 -1.62 11.67
CA PRO A 190 -10.03 -2.70 12.26
C PRO A 190 -10.38 -2.99 13.73
N TYR A 191 -10.56 -1.93 14.52
CA TYR A 191 -10.74 -1.97 15.97
C TYR A 191 -12.04 -1.29 16.39
N GLN A 192 -12.93 -2.03 17.03
CA GLN A 192 -14.19 -1.51 17.58
C GLN A 192 -14.13 -1.62 19.10
N ALA A 193 -13.84 -0.50 19.76
CA ALA A 193 -13.68 -0.38 21.20
C ALA A 193 -15.04 -0.13 21.85
N VAL A 194 -15.61 -1.13 22.52
CA VAL A 194 -16.89 -1.02 23.22
C VAL A 194 -16.64 -0.64 24.69
N LEU A 195 -17.29 0.43 25.14
CA LEU A 195 -17.20 0.91 26.53
C LEU A 195 -18.56 0.78 27.22
N GLY A 196 -18.68 -0.19 28.12
CA GLY A 196 -19.78 -0.27 29.08
C GLY A 196 -19.41 0.35 30.41
N ALA A 197 -20.38 0.40 31.33
CA ALA A 197 -20.19 0.97 32.66
C ALA A 197 -19.04 0.33 33.45
N ARG A 198 -18.86 -1.01 33.32
CA ARG A 198 -17.76 -1.74 33.98
C ARG A 198 -16.41 -1.40 33.37
N GLU A 199 -16.31 -1.46 32.05
CA GLU A 199 -15.09 -1.14 31.32
C GLU A 199 -14.64 0.30 31.61
N ALA A 200 -15.58 1.25 31.56
CA ALA A 200 -15.31 2.66 31.84
C ALA A 200 -14.84 2.89 33.28
N ALA A 201 -15.46 2.24 34.27
CA ALA A 201 -15.08 2.38 35.68
C ALA A 201 -13.67 1.83 35.96
N ASP A 202 -13.30 0.72 35.31
CA ASP A 202 -12.03 0.02 35.53
C ASP A 202 -10.88 0.54 34.63
N GLY A 203 -11.13 1.54 33.78
CA GLY A 203 -10.14 2.03 32.81
C GLY A 203 -9.77 0.98 31.75
N ARG A 204 -10.73 0.12 31.39
CA ARG A 204 -10.59 -0.97 30.42
C ARG A 204 -11.46 -0.71 29.19
N VAL A 205 -11.30 -1.54 28.18
CA VAL A 205 -12.13 -1.53 26.96
C VAL A 205 -12.28 -2.93 26.40
N ALA A 206 -13.48 -3.29 25.95
CA ALA A 206 -13.74 -4.53 25.25
C ALA A 206 -13.50 -4.32 23.76
N LEU A 207 -12.55 -5.05 23.18
CA LEU A 207 -12.18 -4.89 21.77
C LEU A 207 -12.88 -5.94 20.89
N ARG A 208 -13.58 -5.46 19.87
CA ARG A 208 -14.06 -6.27 18.76
C ARG A 208 -13.21 -5.98 17.52
N LEU A 209 -12.66 -7.04 16.93
CA LEU A 209 -11.90 -6.93 15.68
C LEU A 209 -12.84 -7.04 14.49
N ARG A 210 -12.46 -6.43 13.35
CA ARG A 210 -13.29 -6.49 12.12
C ARG A 210 -13.53 -7.92 11.60
N ASP A 211 -12.62 -8.85 11.90
CA ASP A 211 -12.71 -10.26 11.52
C ASP A 211 -13.72 -11.05 12.37
N GLY A 212 -14.36 -10.39 13.34
CA GLY A 212 -15.40 -10.94 14.18
C GLY A 212 -14.94 -11.40 15.56
N ARG A 213 -13.62 -11.56 15.78
CA ARG A 213 -13.05 -11.89 17.09
C ARG A 213 -13.44 -10.83 18.14
N ARG A 214 -13.61 -11.30 19.36
CA ARG A 214 -13.90 -10.47 20.54
C ARG A 214 -12.85 -10.82 21.59
N LEU A 215 -12.16 -9.80 22.07
CA LEU A 215 -11.17 -9.95 23.12
C LEU A 215 -11.84 -9.66 24.47
N ASP A 216 -11.31 -10.29 25.52
CA ASP A 216 -11.68 -9.91 26.87
C ASP A 216 -11.31 -8.44 27.14
N PRO A 217 -12.02 -7.74 28.05
CA PRO A 217 -11.71 -6.36 28.36
C PRO A 217 -10.25 -6.21 28.81
N LEU A 218 -9.50 -5.32 28.18
CA LEU A 218 -8.09 -5.04 28.49
C LEU A 218 -7.91 -3.59 28.97
N PRO A 219 -6.85 -3.28 29.76
CA PRO A 219 -6.53 -1.91 30.11
C PRO A 219 -6.34 -1.05 28.86
N VAL A 220 -6.89 0.17 28.85
CA VAL A 220 -6.82 1.05 27.67
C VAL A 220 -5.38 1.29 27.21
N GLY A 221 -4.44 1.49 28.14
CA GLY A 221 -3.04 1.72 27.80
C GLY A 221 -2.40 0.55 27.05
N GLU A 222 -2.73 -0.68 27.43
CA GLU A 222 -2.22 -1.90 26.77
C GLU A 222 -2.78 -2.02 25.35
N VAL A 223 -4.10 -1.81 25.19
CA VAL A 223 -4.76 -1.85 23.89
C VAL A 223 -4.15 -0.84 22.93
N LEU A 224 -3.98 0.41 23.38
CA LEU A 224 -3.44 1.47 22.53
C LEU A 224 -1.98 1.22 22.13
N ALA A 225 -1.14 0.79 23.07
CA ALA A 225 0.26 0.46 22.78
C ALA A 225 0.39 -0.68 21.77
N ARG A 226 -0.48 -1.70 21.87
CA ARG A 226 -0.48 -2.83 20.94
C ARG A 226 -0.98 -2.45 19.55
N ILE A 227 -2.06 -1.68 19.46
CA ILE A 227 -2.57 -1.15 18.19
C ILE A 227 -1.50 -0.28 17.52
N GLU A 228 -0.82 0.59 18.28
CA GLU A 228 0.27 1.43 17.77
C GLU A 228 1.41 0.58 17.20
N ALA A 229 1.84 -0.45 17.92
CA ALA A 229 2.90 -1.34 17.45
C ALA A 229 2.53 -2.03 16.12
N LEU A 230 1.30 -2.55 16.01
CA LEU A 230 0.79 -3.19 14.78
C LEU A 230 0.72 -2.19 13.62
N VAL A 231 0.24 -0.97 13.88
CA VAL A 231 0.16 0.11 12.88
C VAL A 231 1.56 0.50 12.38
N ARG A 232 2.54 0.64 13.29
CA ARG A 232 3.94 0.97 12.93
C ARG A 232 4.66 -0.18 12.23
N GLY A 233 4.23 -1.41 12.44
CA GLY A 233 4.75 -2.61 11.78
C GLY A 233 4.39 -2.68 10.29
N HIS A 234 3.41 -1.91 9.81
CA HIS A 234 2.87 -1.96 8.44
C HIS A 234 2.41 -3.37 8.01
N GLY A 235 2.04 -4.20 8.99
CA GLY A 235 1.55 -5.56 8.77
C GLY A 235 0.06 -5.60 8.44
N ALA A 236 -0.41 -6.76 7.99
CA ALA A 236 -1.82 -7.03 7.74
C ALA A 236 -2.53 -7.63 8.97
N GLU A 237 -1.79 -8.00 10.02
CA GLU A 237 -2.36 -8.59 11.22
C GLU A 237 -3.22 -7.57 11.98
N LEU A 238 -4.37 -8.04 12.48
CA LEU A 238 -5.26 -7.24 13.33
C LEU A 238 -4.91 -7.37 14.81
N TRP A 239 -4.36 -8.50 15.23
CA TRP A 239 -4.02 -8.80 16.61
C TRP A 239 -3.16 -10.05 16.62
N ASP A 240 -2.20 -10.17 17.53
CA ASP A 240 -1.34 -11.36 17.56
C ASP A 240 -2.18 -12.62 17.80
N ALA A 241 -1.74 -13.72 17.21
CA ALA A 241 -2.27 -15.04 17.55
C ALA A 241 -1.85 -15.38 18.99
N GLU A 242 -2.79 -15.85 19.80
CA GLU A 242 -2.48 -16.51 21.08
C GLU A 242 -1.75 -17.84 20.85
#